data_AF-A0A6P0LMY4-F1
#
_entry.id   AF-A0A6P0LMY4-F1
#
_cell.length_a   1.000
_cell.length_b   1.000
_cell.length_c   1.000
_cell.angle_alpha   90.00
_cell.angle_beta   90.00
_cell.angle_gamma   90.00
#
_symmetry.space_group_name_H-M   'P 1'
#
loop_
_entity.id
_entity.type
_entity.pdbx_description
1 polymer ?
#
loop_
_entity_poly.entity_id
_entity_poly.type
_entity_poly.pdbx_seq_one_letter_code
_entity_poly.pdbx_strand_id
1 'polypeptide(L)'
;MKIVRSLVISGAISLSGYYGITHSVNPALAQIVPDNTLGDNQTLVKPNVEVKGLPAELIEGGATRGDNLFHSFSDFNVGDLQRVYFANPAGINNILSRVTGSNISKIFGTLGVDGSANLFLLNPNGIVFGANSQLDVAGSFVGSTANSIVFGNGTEFSATNPEEPPLLTINITPGLQYGQNPPQPIVNAGNLAVGEGQNLTLVGGSVINTGQILAPGGEINLVAVPRETLVQLGQAGEILTVSTPTVPLTPSDPASVT
;
A
#
# COMPACT_ATOMS: atom_id res chain seq x y z
N MET A 1 11.52 -82.12 48.44
CA MET A 1 10.23 -81.70 47.86
C MET A 1 9.93 -80.28 48.34
N LYS A 2 9.94 -79.29 47.41
CA LYS A 2 9.23 -77.98 47.46
C LYS A 2 9.64 -76.99 48.59
N ILE A 3 9.86 -75.67 48.43
CA ILE A 3 9.61 -74.65 47.40
C ILE A 3 10.60 -73.49 47.68
N VAL A 4 11.22 -72.93 46.64
CA VAL A 4 11.90 -71.61 46.67
C VAL A 4 10.84 -70.55 46.36
N ARG A 5 10.71 -69.50 47.18
CA ARG A 5 9.85 -68.34 46.90
C ARG A 5 10.71 -67.19 46.41
N SER A 6 10.58 -66.85 45.13
CA SER A 6 11.16 -65.66 44.51
C SER A 6 10.28 -64.44 44.82
N LEU A 7 10.88 -63.37 45.33
CA LEU A 7 10.26 -62.06 45.52
C LEU A 7 10.62 -61.19 44.31
N VAL A 8 9.62 -60.80 43.51
CA VAL A 8 9.79 -59.85 42.40
C VAL A 8 9.42 -58.46 42.91
N ILE A 9 10.38 -57.52 42.88
CA ILE A 9 10.15 -56.10 43.13
C ILE A 9 10.00 -55.43 41.76
N SER A 10 8.76 -55.08 41.39
CA SER A 10 8.50 -54.21 40.24
C SER A 10 8.66 -52.74 40.66
N GLY A 11 9.73 -52.09 40.22
CA GLY A 11 9.88 -50.64 40.28
C GLY A 11 9.29 -50.00 39.01
N ALA A 12 8.29 -49.13 39.17
CA ALA A 12 7.76 -48.32 38.09
C ALA A 12 8.60 -47.05 37.93
N ILE A 13 9.20 -46.84 36.76
CA ILE A 13 9.84 -45.58 36.38
C ILE A 13 8.77 -44.73 35.69
N SER A 14 8.30 -43.67 36.36
CA SER A 14 7.42 -42.68 35.75
C SER A 14 8.24 -41.72 34.89
N LEU A 15 8.17 -41.90 33.57
CA LEU A 15 8.73 -40.98 32.60
C LEU A 15 7.76 -39.79 32.43
N SER A 16 8.05 -38.66 33.06
CA SER A 16 7.29 -37.42 32.88
C SER A 16 7.51 -36.90 31.46
N GLY A 17 6.55 -37.13 30.57
CA GLY A 17 6.53 -36.59 29.21
C GLY A 17 6.39 -35.07 29.24
N TYR A 18 7.37 -34.37 28.69
CA TYR A 18 7.30 -32.93 28.45
C TYR A 18 6.45 -32.71 27.19
N TYR A 19 5.20 -32.29 27.36
CA TYR A 19 4.36 -31.86 26.26
C TYR A 19 4.82 -30.48 25.80
N GLY A 20 5.72 -30.44 24.82
CA GLY A 20 6.03 -29.20 24.11
C GLY A 20 4.80 -28.75 23.34
N ILE A 21 4.13 -27.70 23.81
CA ILE A 21 3.08 -27.02 23.05
C ILE A 21 3.78 -26.26 21.92
N THR A 22 3.87 -26.86 20.74
CA THR A 22 4.27 -26.15 19.53
C THR A 22 3.16 -25.16 19.21
N HIS A 23 3.40 -23.88 19.47
CA HIS A 23 2.51 -22.81 19.02
C HIS A 23 2.70 -22.68 17.52
N SER A 24 1.79 -23.25 16.75
CA SER A 24 1.67 -22.97 15.32
C SER A 24 1.23 -21.52 15.16
N VAL A 25 2.20 -20.61 15.06
CA VAL A 25 1.92 -19.27 14.55
C VAL A 25 1.62 -19.47 13.08
N ASN A 26 0.35 -19.49 12.69
CA ASN A 26 0.00 -19.31 11.29
C ASN A 26 0.40 -17.87 10.96
N PRO A 27 1.45 -17.62 10.17
CA PRO A 27 1.64 -16.28 9.65
C PRO A 27 0.36 -15.94 8.91
N ALA A 28 -0.27 -14.82 9.24
CA ALA A 28 -1.33 -14.29 8.41
C ALA A 28 -0.67 -14.05 7.04
N LEU A 29 -1.02 -14.86 6.04
CA LEU A 29 -0.62 -14.60 4.67
C LEU A 29 -1.11 -13.19 4.32
N ALA A 30 -0.34 -12.40 3.57
CA ALA A 30 -0.89 -11.18 3.01
C ALA A 30 -2.18 -11.53 2.29
N GLN A 31 -3.16 -10.65 2.44
CA GLN A 31 -4.25 -10.58 1.50
C GLN A 31 -3.85 -9.60 0.40
N ILE A 32 -2.88 -10.01 -0.43
CA ILE A 32 -2.55 -9.34 -1.70
C ILE A 32 -3.15 -10.19 -2.81
N VAL A 33 -4.20 -9.67 -3.42
CA VAL A 33 -4.98 -10.39 -4.41
C VAL A 33 -5.01 -9.54 -5.68
N PRO A 34 -4.18 -9.87 -6.69
CA PRO A 34 -4.26 -9.23 -8.00
C PRO A 34 -5.67 -9.31 -8.58
N ASP A 35 -6.05 -8.31 -9.36
CA ASP A 35 -7.26 -8.37 -10.20
C ASP A 35 -6.89 -8.51 -11.68
N ASN A 36 -7.92 -8.61 -12.53
CA ASN A 36 -7.77 -8.79 -13.97
C ASN A 36 -8.01 -7.49 -14.77
N THR A 37 -7.93 -6.32 -14.13
CA THR A 37 -8.28 -5.03 -14.74
C THR A 37 -7.15 -4.40 -15.54
N LEU A 38 -6.01 -5.09 -15.65
CA LEU A 38 -4.88 -4.73 -16.52
C LEU A 38 -4.88 -5.50 -17.86
N GLY A 39 -5.99 -6.13 -18.22
CA GLY A 39 -6.10 -6.93 -19.44
C GLY A 39 -5.19 -8.15 -19.40
N ASP A 40 -4.43 -8.38 -20.48
CA ASP A 40 -3.50 -9.51 -20.59
C ASP A 40 -2.24 -9.34 -19.70
N ASN A 41 -2.01 -8.14 -19.16
CA ASN A 41 -0.86 -7.82 -18.33
C ASN A 41 -1.11 -8.17 -16.86
N GLN A 42 -0.84 -9.41 -16.48
CA GLN A 42 -1.15 -9.89 -15.13
C GLN A 42 -0.15 -9.40 -14.08
N THR A 43 -0.65 -8.91 -12.95
CA THR A 43 0.14 -8.75 -11.72
C THR A 43 0.27 -10.10 -11.05
N LEU A 44 1.49 -10.46 -10.65
CA LEU A 44 1.83 -11.74 -10.04
C LEU A 44 2.40 -11.51 -8.64
N VAL A 45 2.04 -12.39 -7.69
CA VAL A 45 2.61 -12.39 -6.33
C VAL A 45 3.38 -13.68 -6.14
N LYS A 46 4.69 -13.58 -5.95
CA LYS A 46 5.58 -14.72 -5.71
C LYS A 46 5.96 -14.78 -4.23
N PRO A 47 5.55 -15.83 -3.49
CA PRO A 47 5.92 -15.97 -2.09
C PRO A 47 7.36 -16.45 -1.94
N ASN A 48 7.97 -16.13 -0.79
CA ASN A 48 9.28 -16.63 -0.36
C ASN A 48 10.43 -16.34 -1.33
N VAL A 49 10.40 -15.19 -2.01
CA VAL A 49 11.52 -14.73 -2.82
C VAL A 49 12.54 -14.04 -1.91
N GLU A 50 13.83 -14.30 -2.12
CA GLU A 50 14.89 -13.62 -1.38
C GLU A 50 15.04 -12.17 -1.87
N VAL A 51 14.69 -11.21 -1.01
CA VAL A 51 14.84 -9.77 -1.26
C VAL A 51 15.68 -9.17 -0.14
N LYS A 52 16.83 -8.58 -0.50
CA LYS A 52 17.81 -8.02 0.45
C LYS A 52 18.24 -9.04 1.52
N GLY A 53 18.47 -10.29 1.10
CA GLY A 53 18.99 -11.38 1.95
C GLY A 53 17.97 -12.02 2.91
N LEU A 54 16.69 -11.68 2.80
CA LEU A 54 15.62 -12.25 3.61
C LEU A 54 14.40 -12.58 2.74
N PRO A 55 13.58 -13.59 3.10
CA PRO A 55 12.37 -13.92 2.35
C PRO A 55 11.35 -12.79 2.38
N ALA A 56 10.63 -12.63 1.28
CA ALA A 56 9.54 -11.68 1.09
C ALA A 56 8.51 -12.22 0.09
N GLU A 57 7.34 -11.59 0.04
CA GLU A 57 6.46 -11.66 -1.11
C GLU A 57 6.90 -10.63 -2.15
N LEU A 58 7.19 -11.09 -3.36
CA LEU A 58 7.61 -10.23 -4.46
C LEU A 58 6.46 -10.08 -5.46
N ILE A 59 6.09 -8.83 -5.75
CA ILE A 59 5.11 -8.46 -6.76
C ILE A 59 5.85 -8.23 -8.07
N GLU A 60 5.46 -8.96 -9.11
CA GLU A 60 6.05 -8.92 -10.45
C GLU A 60 4.96 -8.87 -11.54
N GLY A 61 5.37 -8.86 -12.81
CA GLY A 61 4.46 -8.74 -13.94
C GLY A 61 3.91 -7.31 -14.02
N GLY A 62 2.62 -7.16 -14.26
CA GLY A 62 1.97 -5.86 -14.44
C GLY A 62 2.08 -5.31 -15.86
N ALA A 63 1.48 -4.15 -16.08
CA ALA A 63 1.48 -3.50 -17.39
C ALA A 63 2.57 -2.43 -17.44
N THR A 64 3.53 -2.55 -18.35
CA THR A 64 4.56 -1.52 -18.57
C THR A 64 4.11 -0.54 -19.65
N ARG A 65 4.23 0.77 -19.39
CA ARG A 65 4.02 1.86 -20.35
C ARG A 65 5.10 2.92 -20.18
N GLY A 66 6.13 2.88 -21.02
CA GLY A 66 7.30 3.75 -20.85
C GLY A 66 8.07 3.39 -19.58
N ASP A 67 8.33 4.38 -18.73
CA ASP A 67 9.01 4.23 -17.43
C ASP A 67 8.04 3.97 -16.27
N ASN A 68 6.77 3.69 -16.57
CA ASN A 68 5.73 3.40 -15.60
C ASN A 68 5.36 1.91 -15.62
N LEU A 69 5.26 1.32 -14.43
CA LEU A 69 4.79 -0.04 -14.20
C LEU A 69 3.48 -0.01 -13.41
N PHE A 70 2.43 -0.60 -13.96
CA PHE A 70 1.10 -0.59 -13.37
C PHE A 70 0.77 -1.94 -12.73
N HIS A 71 0.27 -1.89 -11.50
CA HIS A 71 -0.27 -3.03 -10.77
C HIS A 71 -1.70 -2.75 -10.31
N SER A 72 -2.53 -3.78 -10.32
CA SER A 72 -3.92 -3.67 -9.87
C SER A 72 -4.31 -4.85 -8.99
N PHE A 73 -4.98 -4.53 -7.90
CA PHE A 73 -5.34 -5.47 -6.86
C PHE A 73 -6.82 -5.33 -6.51
N SER A 74 -7.49 -6.45 -6.30
CA SER A 74 -8.79 -6.44 -5.63
C SER A 74 -8.64 -6.23 -4.12
N ASP A 75 -7.51 -6.67 -3.55
CA ASP A 75 -7.19 -6.47 -2.14
C ASP A 75 -5.68 -6.33 -1.96
N PHE A 76 -5.25 -5.44 -1.05
CA PHE A 76 -3.83 -5.17 -0.80
C PHE A 76 -3.60 -4.84 0.68
N ASN A 77 -3.12 -5.84 1.42
CA ASN A 77 -2.72 -5.72 2.81
C ASN A 77 -1.34 -6.32 3.04
N VAL A 78 -0.58 -5.72 3.96
CA VAL A 78 0.72 -6.21 4.42
C VAL A 78 0.59 -6.54 5.90
N GLY A 79 0.62 -7.81 6.28
CA GLY A 79 0.49 -8.25 7.67
C GLY A 79 1.69 -7.88 8.54
N ASP A 80 1.53 -7.96 9.86
CA ASP A 80 2.65 -7.80 10.80
C ASP A 80 3.79 -8.79 10.50
N LEU A 81 5.02 -8.32 10.63
CA LEU A 81 6.27 -9.05 10.32
C LEU A 81 6.41 -9.48 8.85
N GLN A 82 5.41 -9.20 8.02
CA GLN A 82 5.45 -9.50 6.61
C GLN A 82 6.33 -8.50 5.86
N ARG A 83 6.93 -8.98 4.78
CA ARG A 83 7.73 -8.20 3.85
C ARG A 83 7.16 -8.34 2.45
N VAL A 84 6.71 -7.24 1.87
CA VAL A 84 6.11 -7.19 0.54
C VAL A 84 6.89 -6.18 -0.28
N TYR A 85 7.41 -6.62 -1.42
CA TYR A 85 8.20 -5.78 -2.31
C TYR A 85 7.62 -5.77 -3.70
N PHE A 86 7.60 -4.60 -4.33
CA PHE A 86 7.45 -4.50 -5.78
C PHE A 86 8.80 -4.71 -6.44
N ALA A 87 8.87 -5.60 -7.41
CA ALA A 87 10.04 -5.71 -8.28
C ALA A 87 10.20 -4.41 -9.07
N ASN A 88 11.46 -4.03 -9.32
CA ASN A 88 11.79 -2.87 -10.13
C ASN A 88 12.59 -3.26 -11.38
N PRO A 89 11.92 -3.64 -12.49
CA PRO A 89 12.59 -3.93 -13.76
C PRO A 89 13.40 -2.73 -14.27
N ALA A 90 14.43 -3.00 -15.07
CA ALA A 90 15.26 -1.95 -15.66
C ALA A 90 14.43 -0.95 -16.48
N GLY A 91 14.68 0.34 -16.26
CA GLY A 91 14.00 1.44 -16.96
C GLY A 91 12.66 1.87 -16.35
N ILE A 92 12.21 1.24 -15.26
CA ILE A 92 11.03 1.69 -14.52
C ILE A 92 11.44 2.73 -13.47
N ASN A 93 10.79 3.89 -13.54
CA ASN A 93 10.95 4.99 -12.60
C ASN A 93 9.77 5.09 -11.63
N ASN A 94 8.56 4.69 -12.07
CA ASN A 94 7.36 4.76 -11.23
C ASN A 94 6.60 3.44 -11.25
N ILE A 95 6.22 2.98 -10.07
CA ILE A 95 5.33 1.84 -9.86
C ILE A 95 4.00 2.40 -9.36
N LEU A 96 2.95 2.22 -10.14
CA LEU A 96 1.61 2.72 -9.86
C LEU A 96 0.70 1.55 -9.52
N SER A 97 0.28 1.49 -8.26
CA SER A 97 -0.57 0.43 -7.75
C SER A 97 -1.95 0.97 -7.37
N ARG A 98 -3.00 0.26 -7.75
CA ARG A 98 -4.39 0.57 -7.36
C ARG A 98 -5.08 -0.61 -6.68
N VAL A 99 -5.96 -0.30 -5.73
CA VAL A 99 -6.90 -1.25 -5.14
C VAL A 99 -8.29 -0.98 -5.69
N THR A 100 -8.88 -1.94 -6.39
CA THR A 100 -10.18 -1.85 -7.06
C THR A 100 -11.33 -2.45 -6.25
N GLY A 101 -11.02 -3.29 -5.25
CA GLY A 101 -12.02 -3.83 -4.35
C GLY A 101 -12.51 -2.81 -3.31
N SER A 102 -13.35 -3.27 -2.39
CA SER A 102 -14.00 -2.41 -1.38
C SER A 102 -13.30 -2.39 -0.02
N ASN A 103 -12.16 -3.07 0.11
CA ASN A 103 -11.45 -3.20 1.38
C ASN A 103 -10.42 -2.08 1.57
N ILE A 104 -10.27 -1.64 2.82
CA ILE A 104 -9.17 -0.76 3.23
C ILE A 104 -7.84 -1.49 3.11
N SER A 105 -6.76 -0.75 2.83
CA SER A 105 -5.40 -1.30 2.87
C SER A 105 -4.83 -1.19 4.28
N LYS A 106 -4.58 -2.34 4.92
CA LYS A 106 -3.89 -2.46 6.21
C LYS A 106 -2.43 -2.80 5.97
N ILE A 107 -1.54 -1.84 6.19
CA ILE A 107 -0.10 -1.98 6.00
C ILE A 107 0.54 -2.03 7.38
N PHE A 108 0.71 -3.22 7.94
CA PHE A 108 1.24 -3.45 9.29
C PHE A 108 2.67 -4.00 9.28
N GLY A 109 3.16 -4.48 8.14
CA GLY A 109 4.54 -4.92 7.93
C GLY A 109 5.39 -3.97 7.10
N THR A 110 6.40 -4.53 6.44
CA THR A 110 7.30 -3.79 5.53
C THR A 110 6.72 -3.78 4.12
N LEU A 111 6.50 -2.58 3.59
CA LEU A 111 6.17 -2.34 2.19
C LEU A 111 7.38 -1.70 1.49
N GLY A 112 7.89 -2.31 0.44
CA GLY A 112 9.11 -1.84 -0.21
C GLY A 112 9.12 -1.94 -1.73
N VAL A 113 10.18 -1.39 -2.30
CA VAL A 113 10.54 -1.55 -3.71
C VAL A 113 11.92 -2.19 -3.76
N ASP A 114 12.06 -3.26 -4.54
CA ASP A 114 13.36 -3.90 -4.78
C ASP A 114 14.12 -3.13 -5.87
N GLY A 115 14.52 -1.90 -5.53
CA GLY A 115 15.11 -0.93 -6.44
C GLY A 115 14.82 0.50 -5.99
N SER A 116 14.95 1.45 -6.93
CA SER A 116 14.87 2.89 -6.65
C SER A 116 13.64 3.57 -7.25
N ALA A 117 12.70 2.82 -7.84
CA ALA A 117 11.49 3.42 -8.40
C ALA A 117 10.62 4.06 -7.31
N ASN A 118 9.90 5.11 -7.71
CA ASN A 118 8.86 5.71 -6.91
C ASN A 118 7.69 4.74 -6.78
N LEU A 119 7.04 4.73 -5.62
CA LEU A 119 5.86 3.89 -5.37
C LEU A 119 4.62 4.74 -5.12
N PHE A 120 3.60 4.56 -5.94
CA PHE A 120 2.28 5.13 -5.78
C PHE A 120 1.31 4.03 -5.36
N LEU A 121 0.67 4.18 -4.20
CA LEU A 121 -0.36 3.28 -3.67
C LEU A 121 -1.68 4.01 -3.57
N LEU A 122 -2.64 3.61 -4.40
CA LEU A 122 -3.97 4.18 -4.47
C LEU A 122 -5.01 3.21 -3.89
N ASN A 123 -5.73 3.60 -2.85
CA ASN A 123 -6.91 2.87 -2.37
C ASN A 123 -8.02 3.86 -1.95
N PRO A 124 -9.09 4.03 -2.75
CA PRO A 124 -10.20 4.92 -2.43
C PRO A 124 -10.92 4.61 -1.12
N ASN A 125 -10.81 3.38 -0.60
CA ASN A 125 -11.46 2.96 0.64
C ASN A 125 -10.69 3.39 1.89
N GLY A 126 -9.44 3.82 1.76
CA GLY A 126 -8.59 4.24 2.88
C GLY A 126 -7.35 3.37 3.06
N ILE A 127 -6.34 3.94 3.74
CA ILE A 127 -5.06 3.30 4.01
C ILE A 127 -4.72 3.46 5.50
N VAL A 128 -4.34 2.36 6.15
CA VAL A 128 -3.93 2.34 7.56
C VAL A 128 -2.54 1.73 7.65
N PHE A 129 -1.57 2.55 8.05
CA PHE A 129 -0.22 2.12 8.42
C PHE A 129 -0.19 1.84 9.93
N GLY A 130 0.01 0.57 10.29
CA GLY A 130 0.02 0.11 11.68
C GLY A 130 1.31 0.47 12.42
N ALA A 131 1.35 0.28 13.74
CA ALA A 131 2.50 0.68 14.56
C ALA A 131 3.84 0.03 14.16
N ASN A 132 3.79 -1.17 13.59
CA ASN A 132 4.97 -1.91 13.11
C ASN A 132 5.29 -1.66 11.62
N SER A 133 4.49 -0.84 10.94
CA SER A 133 4.62 -0.64 9.50
C SER A 133 5.88 0.13 9.18
N GLN A 134 6.57 -0.30 8.14
CA GLN A 134 7.79 0.33 7.65
C GLN A 134 7.74 0.45 6.13
N LEU A 135 8.30 1.54 5.62
CA LEU A 135 8.63 1.65 4.21
C LEU A 135 10.09 1.25 4.00
N ASP A 136 10.34 0.44 2.98
CA ASP A 136 11.67 0.18 2.44
C ASP A 136 11.68 0.59 0.95
N VAL A 137 11.55 1.90 0.75
CA VAL A 137 11.42 2.54 -0.57
C VAL A 137 12.56 3.54 -0.73
N ALA A 138 13.49 3.24 -1.65
CA ALA A 138 14.62 4.11 -1.93
C ALA A 138 14.26 5.32 -2.82
N GLY A 139 13.14 5.25 -3.54
CA GLY A 139 12.53 6.36 -4.28
C GLY A 139 11.52 7.14 -3.44
N SER A 140 10.69 7.95 -4.10
CA SER A 140 9.60 8.69 -3.45
C SER A 140 8.37 7.79 -3.22
N PHE A 141 7.57 8.10 -2.21
CA PHE A 141 6.35 7.36 -1.88
C PHE A 141 5.12 8.27 -1.91
N VAL A 142 4.07 7.82 -2.59
CA VAL A 142 2.76 8.48 -2.62
C VAL A 142 1.67 7.51 -2.17
N GLY A 143 1.06 7.78 -1.02
CA GLY A 143 -0.15 7.09 -0.56
C GLY A 143 -1.38 7.97 -0.78
N SER A 144 -2.39 7.46 -1.48
CA SER A 144 -3.57 8.25 -1.82
C SER A 144 -4.89 7.50 -1.69
N THR A 145 -5.96 8.22 -1.36
CA THR A 145 -7.36 7.72 -1.40
C THR A 145 -8.15 8.32 -2.57
N ALA A 146 -7.45 8.88 -3.56
CA ALA A 146 -8.08 9.35 -4.79
C ALA A 146 -8.76 8.19 -5.54
N ASN A 147 -9.71 8.54 -6.40
CA ASN A 147 -10.39 7.58 -7.26
C ASN A 147 -9.47 7.12 -8.40
N SER A 148 -8.53 7.97 -8.81
CA SER A 148 -7.64 7.67 -9.92
C SER A 148 -6.39 8.52 -9.97
N ILE A 149 -5.47 8.06 -10.80
CA ILE A 149 -4.33 8.82 -11.28
C ILE A 149 -4.64 9.30 -12.71
N VAL A 150 -4.65 10.61 -12.92
CA VAL A 150 -4.90 11.26 -14.20
C VAL A 150 -3.57 11.73 -14.78
N PHE A 151 -3.30 11.37 -16.01
CA PHE A 151 -2.12 11.79 -16.74
C PHE A 151 -2.45 13.00 -17.60
N GLY A 152 -1.48 13.88 -17.87
CA GLY A 152 -1.67 15.12 -18.64
C GLY A 152 -2.27 14.99 -20.07
N ASN A 153 -2.47 13.78 -20.59
CA ASN A 153 -3.11 13.48 -21.88
C ASN A 153 -4.59 13.11 -21.68
N GLY A 154 -5.09 13.22 -20.45
CA GLY A 154 -6.44 12.83 -20.04
C GLY A 154 -6.62 11.33 -19.79
N THR A 155 -5.57 10.51 -19.96
CA THR A 155 -5.64 9.08 -19.62
C THR A 155 -5.76 8.92 -18.11
N GLU A 156 -6.58 7.99 -17.67
CA GLU A 156 -6.85 7.74 -16.26
C GLU A 156 -6.49 6.29 -15.89
N PHE A 157 -5.77 6.13 -14.79
CA PHE A 157 -5.61 4.85 -14.10
C PHE A 157 -6.51 4.86 -12.86
N SER A 158 -7.74 4.36 -13.02
CA SER A 158 -8.81 4.48 -12.03
C SER A 158 -8.97 3.26 -11.14
N ALA A 159 -9.07 3.46 -9.84
CA ALA A 159 -9.43 2.44 -8.87
C ALA A 159 -10.95 2.17 -8.82
N THR A 160 -11.79 3.17 -9.16
CA THR A 160 -13.26 3.04 -9.06
C THR A 160 -13.98 2.76 -10.38
N ASN A 161 -13.34 3.03 -11.52
CA ASN A 161 -13.82 2.58 -12.83
C ASN A 161 -12.65 1.94 -13.59
N PRO A 162 -12.21 0.74 -13.18
CA PRO A 162 -10.92 0.22 -13.59
C PRO A 162 -10.95 -0.34 -15.02
N GLU A 163 -10.26 0.36 -15.91
CA GLU A 163 -9.93 -0.11 -17.26
C GLU A 163 -8.43 -0.35 -17.38
N GLU A 164 -8.02 -1.06 -18.44
CA GLU A 164 -6.60 -1.26 -18.75
C GLU A 164 -5.97 0.08 -19.19
N PRO A 165 -4.78 0.46 -18.68
CA PRO A 165 -4.06 1.62 -19.17
C PRO A 165 -3.77 1.49 -20.67
N PRO A 166 -4.15 2.49 -21.50
CA PRO A 166 -3.91 2.44 -22.94
C PRO A 166 -2.41 2.32 -23.25
N LEU A 167 -2.09 1.79 -24.43
CA LEU A 167 -0.71 1.46 -24.83
C LEU A 167 0.20 2.69 -25.06
N LEU A 168 -0.38 3.89 -25.11
CA LEU A 168 0.34 5.12 -25.41
C LEU A 168 1.30 5.50 -24.28
N THR A 169 2.45 6.08 -24.61
CA THR A 169 3.43 6.55 -23.62
C THR A 169 2.80 7.57 -22.69
N ILE A 170 2.72 7.22 -21.41
CA ILE A 170 2.24 8.07 -20.34
C ILE A 170 3.45 8.89 -19.87
N ASN A 171 3.68 10.06 -20.46
CA ASN A 171 4.85 10.89 -20.14
C ASN A 171 4.42 12.28 -19.68
N ILE A 172 3.85 12.35 -18.48
CA ILE A 172 3.21 13.55 -17.96
C ILE A 172 2.81 13.27 -16.52
N THR A 173 3.59 13.85 -15.62
CA THR A 173 3.16 14.43 -14.35
C THR A 173 1.75 13.98 -13.88
N PRO A 174 1.64 12.97 -13.00
CA PRO A 174 0.36 12.44 -12.56
C PRO A 174 -0.43 13.46 -11.72
N GLY A 175 -1.75 13.43 -11.83
CA GLY A 175 -2.69 14.09 -10.93
C GLY A 175 -3.52 13.06 -10.17
N LEU A 176 -3.93 13.38 -8.95
CA LEU A 176 -4.86 12.58 -8.17
C LEU A 176 -6.25 13.18 -8.30
N GLN A 177 -7.20 12.43 -8.84
CA GLN A 177 -8.58 12.88 -9.03
C GLN A 177 -9.49 12.24 -7.98
N TYR A 178 -10.22 13.08 -7.25
CA TYR A 178 -11.25 12.67 -6.31
C TYR A 178 -12.62 12.82 -6.95
N GLY A 179 -13.51 11.89 -6.67
CA GLY A 179 -14.88 11.85 -7.18
C GLY A 179 -15.89 12.53 -6.26
N GLN A 180 -17.16 12.23 -6.49
CA GLN A 180 -18.30 12.79 -5.74
C GLN A 180 -18.43 12.27 -4.31
N ASN A 181 -17.93 11.05 -4.07
CA ASN A 181 -17.98 10.43 -2.76
C ASN A 181 -16.95 11.09 -1.83
N PRO A 182 -17.26 11.24 -0.52
CA PRO A 182 -16.29 11.72 0.45
C PRO A 182 -15.01 10.87 0.41
N PRO A 183 -13.83 11.48 0.20
CA PRO A 183 -12.57 10.76 0.22
C PRO A 183 -12.32 10.13 1.59
N GLN A 184 -11.66 8.98 1.62
CA GLN A 184 -11.45 8.21 2.85
C GLN A 184 -10.17 8.64 3.58
N PRO A 185 -10.02 8.30 4.88
CA PRO A 185 -8.84 8.70 5.63
C PRO A 185 -7.59 7.88 5.29
N ILE A 186 -6.44 8.51 5.52
CA ILE A 186 -5.15 7.84 5.69
C ILE A 186 -4.73 7.99 7.15
N VAL A 187 -4.40 6.88 7.81
CA VAL A 187 -3.91 6.86 9.19
C VAL A 187 -2.51 6.27 9.21
N ASN A 188 -1.55 7.01 9.79
CA ASN A 188 -0.21 6.51 10.07
C ASN A 188 0.05 6.39 11.57
N ALA A 189 0.35 5.18 12.03
CA ALA A 189 0.87 4.90 13.37
C ALA A 189 2.30 4.32 13.35
N GLY A 190 2.85 4.02 12.17
CA GLY A 190 4.15 3.39 12.03
C GLY A 190 5.29 4.36 11.72
N ASN A 191 6.39 3.82 11.21
CA ASN A 191 7.57 4.59 10.81
C ASN A 191 7.72 4.58 9.29
N LEU A 192 7.26 5.64 8.63
CA LEU A 192 7.31 5.77 7.19
C LEU A 192 8.55 6.59 6.80
N ALA A 193 9.53 5.95 6.18
CA ALA A 193 10.75 6.62 5.73
C ALA A 193 11.03 6.32 4.26
N VAL A 194 11.50 7.34 3.53
CA VAL A 194 11.97 7.21 2.14
C VAL A 194 13.46 7.50 2.05
N GLY A 195 14.06 7.24 0.89
CA GLY A 195 15.47 7.52 0.60
C GLY A 195 15.83 9.00 0.72
N GLU A 196 17.14 9.28 0.81
CA GLU A 196 17.65 10.66 0.85
C GLU A 196 17.29 11.43 -0.44
N GLY A 197 16.84 12.67 -0.28
CA GLY A 197 16.38 13.53 -1.38
C GLY A 197 15.04 13.12 -1.98
N GLN A 198 14.33 12.14 -1.41
CA GLN A 198 13.05 11.65 -1.90
C GLN A 198 11.88 12.20 -1.08
N ASN A 199 10.71 12.24 -1.69
CA ASN A 199 9.51 12.78 -1.07
C ASN A 199 8.60 11.69 -0.52
N LEU A 200 7.85 12.05 0.52
CA LEU A 200 6.77 11.22 1.06
C LEU A 200 5.48 12.05 1.09
N THR A 201 4.52 11.63 0.29
CA THR A 201 3.26 12.35 0.09
C THR A 201 2.08 11.47 0.46
N LEU A 202 1.23 11.92 1.39
CA LEU A 202 -0.04 11.29 1.76
C LEU A 202 -1.19 12.25 1.45
N VAL A 203 -2.15 11.80 0.62
CA VAL A 203 -3.31 12.60 0.22
C VAL A 203 -4.60 11.83 0.46
N GLY A 204 -5.55 12.40 1.19
CA GLY A 204 -6.86 11.78 1.36
C GLY A 204 -7.91 12.68 1.96
N GLY A 205 -9.06 12.13 2.33
CA GLY A 205 -10.14 12.94 2.95
C GLY A 205 -9.75 13.48 4.32
N SER A 206 -8.90 12.76 5.01
CA SER A 206 -8.19 13.20 6.21
C SER A 206 -6.87 12.46 6.29
N VAL A 207 -5.85 13.10 6.83
CA VAL A 207 -4.54 12.47 7.04
C VAL A 207 -4.19 12.61 8.52
N ILE A 208 -4.10 11.48 9.21
CA ILE A 208 -3.86 11.42 10.65
C ILE A 208 -2.51 10.74 10.86
N ASN A 209 -1.54 11.48 11.38
CA ASN A 209 -0.22 10.94 11.73
C ASN A 209 -0.03 10.90 13.25
N THR A 210 0.14 9.70 13.78
CA THR A 210 0.50 9.42 15.18
C THR A 210 1.86 8.73 15.30
N GLY A 211 2.42 8.27 14.18
CA GLY A 211 3.75 7.68 14.07
C GLY A 211 4.80 8.69 13.58
N GLN A 212 5.82 8.18 12.91
CA GLN A 212 6.93 8.95 12.35
C GLN A 212 6.88 8.96 10.82
N ILE A 213 7.29 10.10 10.25
CA ILE A 213 7.46 10.28 8.82
C ILE A 213 8.82 10.95 8.60
N LEU A 214 9.70 10.32 7.82
CA LEU A 214 11.03 10.81 7.51
C LEU A 214 11.25 10.87 5.99
N ALA A 215 11.67 12.02 5.51
CA ALA A 215 12.12 12.24 4.13
C ALA A 215 13.42 13.08 4.16
N PRO A 216 14.57 12.48 4.51
CA PRO A 216 15.81 13.25 4.70
C PRO A 216 16.20 13.98 3.41
N GLY A 217 16.32 15.30 3.46
CA GLY A 217 16.67 16.11 2.27
C GLY A 217 15.57 16.18 1.19
N GLY A 218 14.38 15.62 1.44
CA GLY A 218 13.21 15.74 0.59
C GLY A 218 12.03 16.38 1.33
N GLU A 219 10.84 16.24 0.76
CA GLU A 219 9.61 16.85 1.27
C GLU A 219 8.64 15.84 1.90
N ILE A 220 7.94 16.28 2.94
CA ILE A 220 6.81 15.55 3.53
C ILE A 220 5.54 16.33 3.24
N ASN A 221 4.61 15.73 2.50
CA ASN A 221 3.33 16.35 2.13
C ASN A 221 2.18 15.55 2.76
N LEU A 222 1.41 16.18 3.67
CA LEU A 222 0.19 15.60 4.25
C LEU A 222 -1.00 16.48 3.86
N VAL A 223 -1.82 16.02 2.93
CA VAL A 223 -2.85 16.84 2.31
C VAL A 223 -4.24 16.22 2.52
N ALA A 224 -5.10 16.95 3.24
CA ALA A 224 -6.51 16.63 3.35
C ALA A 224 -7.30 17.36 2.25
N VAL A 225 -8.15 16.64 1.52
CA VAL A 225 -8.93 17.19 0.41
C VAL A 225 -10.42 16.87 0.53
N PRO A 226 -11.31 17.78 0.12
CA PRO A 226 -12.72 17.45 -0.03
C PRO A 226 -12.96 16.60 -1.29
N ARG A 227 -14.22 16.19 -1.48
CA ARG A 227 -14.71 15.58 -2.73
C ARG A 227 -14.35 16.44 -3.94
N GLU A 228 -14.30 15.83 -5.12
CA GLU A 228 -14.14 16.50 -6.42
C GLU A 228 -12.86 17.36 -6.54
N THR A 229 -11.86 17.11 -5.70
CA THR A 229 -10.56 17.79 -5.77
C THR A 229 -9.68 17.15 -6.85
N LEU A 230 -8.90 17.98 -7.54
CA LEU A 230 -7.77 17.54 -8.36
C LEU A 230 -6.48 18.01 -7.70
N VAL A 231 -5.57 17.07 -7.42
CA VAL A 231 -4.22 17.38 -6.90
C VAL A 231 -3.20 17.06 -7.99
N GLN A 232 -2.53 18.08 -8.51
CA GLN A 232 -1.46 17.87 -9.48
C GLN A 232 -0.17 17.51 -8.74
N LEU A 233 0.42 16.35 -9.05
CA LEU A 233 1.72 15.95 -8.50
C LEU A 233 2.84 16.34 -9.46
N GLY A 234 4.10 16.38 -9.02
CA GLY A 234 5.28 16.42 -9.89
C GLY A 234 5.91 15.03 -10.09
N GLN A 235 7.07 14.97 -10.73
CA GLN A 235 7.72 13.69 -11.10
C GLN A 235 8.13 12.82 -9.90
N ALA A 236 8.37 13.43 -8.74
CA ALA A 236 8.74 12.76 -7.49
C ALA A 236 7.62 12.83 -6.45
N GLY A 237 6.35 12.93 -6.87
CA GLY A 237 5.21 12.99 -5.94
C GLY A 237 5.11 14.30 -5.13
N GLU A 238 5.87 15.34 -5.49
CA GLU A 238 5.70 16.70 -4.97
C GLU A 238 4.29 17.22 -5.28
N ILE A 239 3.74 18.11 -4.46
CA ILE A 239 2.44 18.74 -4.74
C ILE A 239 2.68 20.01 -5.57
N LEU A 240 2.20 20.05 -6.80
CA LEU A 240 2.28 21.24 -7.65
C LEU A 240 1.09 22.17 -7.44
N THR A 241 -0.13 21.62 -7.47
CA THR A 241 -1.36 22.39 -7.27
C THR A 241 -2.45 21.55 -6.61
N VAL A 242 -3.36 22.22 -5.90
CA VAL A 242 -4.59 21.63 -5.36
C VAL A 242 -5.76 22.48 -5.85
N SER A 243 -6.63 21.88 -6.66
CA SER A 243 -7.80 22.53 -7.25
C SER A 243 -9.07 21.93 -6.67
N THR A 244 -9.79 22.70 -5.85
CA THR A 244 -11.07 22.30 -5.26
C THR A 244 -12.25 22.87 -6.06
N PRO A 245 -13.43 22.23 -6.04
CA PRO A 245 -14.63 22.83 -6.60
C PRO A 245 -14.92 24.16 -5.93
N THR A 246 -15.22 25.19 -6.71
CA THR A 246 -15.74 26.44 -6.18
C THR A 246 -17.19 26.21 -5.76
N VAL A 247 -17.47 26.26 -4.46
CA VAL A 247 -18.87 26.39 -4.00
C VAL A 247 -19.32 27.79 -4.39
N PRO A 248 -20.33 27.96 -5.28
CA PRO A 248 -20.85 29.29 -5.56
C PRO A 248 -21.40 29.86 -4.25
N LEU A 249 -20.90 31.02 -3.83
CA LEU A 249 -21.56 31.78 -2.77
C LEU A 249 -22.94 32.14 -3.31
N THR A 250 -24.00 31.48 -2.84
CA THR A 250 -25.34 31.99 -3.04
C THR A 250 -25.40 33.34 -2.32
N PRO A 251 -25.72 34.45 -3.01
CA PRO A 251 -25.95 35.70 -2.32
C PRO A 251 -27.05 35.44 -1.29
N SER A 252 -26.76 35.68 -0.01
CA SER A 252 -27.82 35.70 1.00
C SER A 252 -28.85 36.72 0.55
N ASP A 253 -30.08 36.24 0.31
CA ASP A 253 -31.23 37.08 0.01
C ASP A 253 -31.29 38.21 1.05
N PRO A 254 -31.16 39.49 0.67
CA PRO A 254 -31.27 40.56 1.63
C PRO A 254 -32.71 40.53 2.14
N ALA A 255 -32.86 40.10 3.40
CA ALA A 255 -34.13 40.10 4.09
C ALA A 255 -34.85 41.43 3.81
N SER A 256 -36.02 41.33 3.17
CA SER A 256 -37.00 42.40 3.04
C SER A 256 -37.34 42.92 4.43
N VAL A 257 -36.62 43.94 4.88
CA VAL A 257 -37.06 44.78 5.99
C VAL A 257 -38.06 45.77 5.40
N THR A 258 -39.34 45.44 5.55
CA THR A 258 -40.45 46.39 5.51
C THR A 258 -41.07 46.43 6.89
#